data_AF-A0A9E0YZ69-F1
#
_entry.id   AF-A0A9E0YZ69-F1
#
_cell.length_a   1.000
_cell.length_b   1.000
_cell.length_c   1.000
_cell.angle_alpha   90.00
_cell.angle_beta   90.00
_cell.angle_gamma   90.00
#
_symmetry.space_group_name_H-M   'P 1'
#
loop_
_entity.id
_entity.type
_entity.pdbx_description
1 polymer ?
#
loop_
_entity_poly.entity_id
_entity_poly.type
_entity_poly.pdbx_seq_one_letter_code
_entity_poly.pdbx_strand_id
1 'polypeptide(L)'
;MKEIKLKKCPCCGGETKFEYGQDFITKQVRAKCSKCGLATEWVDESVDYCAKEEAAKVWNLRAQQINLKHQIDLKCPICGGKDIYCEGGIMTKSRIVCTECGTEILIGDKKQVEKIITEIKKLI
;
A
#
# COMPACT_ATOMS: atom_id res chain seq x y z
N MET A 1 -15.13 4.82 -21.92
CA MET A 1 -14.37 4.39 -20.71
C MET A 1 -15.30 4.40 -19.52
N LYS A 2 -15.28 3.36 -18.67
CA LYS A 2 -15.96 3.39 -17.37
C LYS A 2 -15.19 4.34 -16.45
N GLU A 3 -15.90 5.04 -15.57
CA GLU A 3 -15.27 5.90 -14.57
C GLU A 3 -14.42 5.08 -13.58
N ILE A 4 -13.13 5.38 -13.49
CA ILE A 4 -12.19 4.65 -12.63
C ILE A 4 -12.24 5.26 -11.22
N LYS A 5 -12.75 4.50 -10.24
CA LYS A 5 -12.87 4.94 -8.85
C LYS A 5 -11.68 4.54 -7.98
N LEU A 6 -11.09 5.52 -7.29
CA LEU A 6 -10.03 5.32 -6.30
C LEU A 6 -10.63 5.13 -4.90
N LYS A 7 -10.12 4.15 -4.14
CA LYS A 7 -10.43 3.98 -2.72
C LYS A 7 -9.80 5.13 -1.91
N LYS A 8 -10.43 5.43 -0.76
CA LYS A 8 -9.88 6.38 0.22
C LYS A 8 -8.50 5.92 0.70
N CYS A 9 -7.69 6.87 1.16
CA CYS A 9 -6.38 6.60 1.69
C CYS A 9 -6.46 5.61 2.86
N PRO A 10 -5.77 4.48 2.79
CA PRO A 10 -5.83 3.47 3.84
C PRO A 10 -5.06 3.86 5.11
N CYS A 11 -4.21 4.89 5.05
CA CYS A 11 -3.43 5.35 6.19
C CYS A 11 -4.18 6.41 7.02
N CYS A 12 -4.91 7.32 6.38
CA CYS A 12 -5.53 8.45 7.07
C CYS A 12 -7.02 8.67 6.75
N GLY A 13 -7.62 7.79 5.94
CA GLY A 13 -9.01 7.93 5.46
C GLY A 13 -9.24 9.09 4.48
N GLY A 14 -8.20 9.86 4.14
CA GLY A 14 -8.26 11.02 3.26
C GLY A 14 -8.61 10.69 1.81
N GLU A 15 -8.99 11.72 1.06
CA GLU A 15 -9.30 11.61 -0.36
C GLU A 15 -8.04 11.24 -1.19
N THR A 16 -8.26 10.43 -2.23
CA THR A 16 -7.23 10.03 -3.20
C THR A 16 -7.58 10.60 -4.56
N LYS A 17 -6.61 11.20 -5.24
CA LYS A 17 -6.75 11.76 -6.58
C LYS A 17 -5.66 11.23 -7.51
N PHE A 18 -5.91 11.29 -8.81
CA PHE A 18 -4.85 11.13 -9.79
C PHE A 18 -4.04 12.42 -9.86
N GLU A 19 -2.72 12.26 -9.83
CA GLU A 19 -1.75 13.31 -10.12
C GLU A 19 -1.10 12.99 -11.46
N TYR A 20 -0.89 14.02 -12.28
CA TYR A 20 -0.32 13.90 -13.61
C TYR A 20 1.06 14.55 -13.63
N GLY A 21 1.98 13.90 -14.34
CA GLY A 21 3.35 14.35 -14.53
C GLY A 21 3.72 14.23 -16.01
N GLN A 22 4.91 14.71 -16.33
CA GLN A 22 5.51 14.51 -17.64
C GLN A 22 7.01 14.30 -17.44
N ASP A 23 7.54 13.21 -17.99
CA ASP A 23 8.97 12.92 -18.00
C ASP A 23 9.50 13.01 -19.44
N PHE A 24 10.30 14.04 -19.69
CA PHE A 24 10.80 14.50 -21.00
C PHE A 24 9.71 14.69 -22.08
N ILE A 25 9.13 13.58 -22.56
CA ILE A 25 8.14 13.52 -23.64
C ILE A 25 6.89 12.73 -23.20
N THR A 26 7.03 11.80 -22.26
CA THR A 26 5.97 10.86 -21.87
C THR A 26 5.12 11.43 -20.74
N LYS A 27 3.79 11.43 -20.91
CA LYS A 27 2.87 11.77 -19.82
C LYS A 27 2.85 10.65 -18.81
N GLN A 28 2.72 10.99 -17.54
CA GLN A 28 2.70 10.05 -16.44
C GLN A 28 1.50 10.28 -15.55
N VAL A 29 1.03 9.22 -14.90
CA VAL A 29 -0.04 9.30 -13.90
C VAL A 29 0.30 8.48 -12.67
N ARG A 30 -0.07 8.98 -11.49
CA ARG A 30 -0.03 8.24 -10.23
C ARG A 30 -1.26 8.54 -9.40
N ALA A 31 -1.62 7.64 -8.49
CA ALA A 31 -2.62 7.92 -7.47
C ALA A 31 -1.94 8.46 -6.20
N LYS A 32 -2.49 9.52 -5.62
CA LYS A 32 -1.92 10.19 -4.45
C LYS A 32 -3.00 10.62 -3.46
N CYS A 33 -2.74 10.40 -2.18
CA CYS A 33 -3.55 10.93 -1.10
C CYS A 33 -3.32 12.44 -0.99
N SER A 34 -4.42 13.20 -1.00
CA SER A 34 -4.38 14.67 -0.89
C SER A 34 -4.03 15.16 0.52
N LYS A 35 -4.10 14.30 1.54
CA LYS A 35 -3.88 14.67 2.95
C LYS A 35 -2.48 14.32 3.45
N CYS A 36 -2.06 13.06 3.30
CA CYS A 36 -0.77 12.58 3.84
C CYS A 36 0.33 12.41 2.78
N GLY A 37 0.03 12.68 1.51
CA GLY A 37 1.02 12.60 0.43
C GLY A 37 1.39 11.19 -0.03
N LEU A 38 0.84 10.14 0.58
CA LEU A 38 1.03 8.75 0.15
C LEU A 38 0.69 8.63 -1.34
N ALA A 39 1.61 8.13 -2.15
CA ALA A 39 1.43 7.99 -3.58
C ALA A 39 1.84 6.61 -4.09
N THR A 40 1.33 6.22 -5.26
CA THR A 40 1.93 5.19 -6.11
C THR A 40 3.15 5.76 -6.84
N GLU A 41 3.95 4.88 -7.44
CA GLU A 41 4.92 5.33 -8.44
C GLU A 41 4.19 5.88 -9.67
N TRP A 42 4.95 6.58 -10.51
CA TRP A 42 4.48 7.07 -11.79
C TRP A 42 4.31 5.92 -12.78
N VAL A 43 3.22 5.96 -13.52
CA VAL A 43 2.92 5.04 -14.62
C VAL A 43 2.92 5.85 -15.91
N ASP A 44 3.77 5.47 -16.85
CA ASP A 44 3.87 6.11 -18.17
C ASP A 44 2.59 5.87 -18.99
N GLU A 45 2.05 6.91 -19.61
CA GLU A 45 0.97 6.77 -20.59
C GLU A 45 1.52 6.15 -21.88
N SER A 46 0.87 5.07 -22.33
CA SER A 46 1.13 4.42 -23.61
C SER A 46 -0.17 4.20 -24.36
N VAL A 47 -0.08 4.06 -25.69
CA VAL A 47 -1.21 3.67 -26.55
C VAL A 47 -1.68 2.24 -26.27
N ASP A 48 -0.79 1.37 -25.79
CA ASP A 48 -1.05 -0.06 -25.61
C ASP A 48 -1.64 -0.40 -24.24
N TYR A 49 -1.65 0.51 -23.26
CA TYR A 49 -2.24 0.27 -21.95
C TYR A 49 -2.70 1.54 -21.23
N CYS A 50 -3.77 1.43 -20.44
CA CYS A 50 -4.38 2.58 -19.74
C CYS A 50 -3.67 2.86 -18.41
N ALA A 51 -2.77 3.85 -18.38
CA ALA A 51 -1.98 4.18 -17.20
C ALA A 51 -2.83 4.56 -15.96
N LYS A 52 -4.01 5.17 -16.17
CA LYS A 52 -4.97 5.46 -15.07
C LYS A 52 -5.54 4.19 -14.45
N GLU A 53 -5.81 3.16 -15.23
CA GLU A 53 -6.34 1.89 -14.73
C GLU A 53 -5.29 1.17 -13.89
N GLU A 54 -4.04 1.17 -14.33
CA GLU A 54 -2.96 0.54 -13.59
C GLU A 54 -2.66 1.29 -12.28
N ALA A 55 -2.55 2.62 -12.33
CA ALA A 55 -2.40 3.44 -11.12
C ALA A 55 -3.55 3.22 -10.13
N ALA A 56 -4.78 3.08 -10.61
CA ALA A 56 -5.94 2.79 -9.77
C ALA A 56 -5.93 1.38 -9.20
N LYS A 57 -5.57 0.38 -9.99
CA LYS A 57 -5.46 -1.01 -9.57
C LYS A 57 -4.42 -1.16 -8.47
N VAL A 58 -3.23 -0.60 -8.67
CA VAL A 58 -2.15 -0.56 -7.67
C VAL A 58 -2.63 0.10 -6.38
N TRP A 59 -3.24 1.28 -6.48
CA TRP A 59 -3.75 1.99 -5.30
C TRP A 59 -4.85 1.20 -4.56
N ASN A 60 -5.80 0.65 -5.30
CA ASN A 60 -6.97 -0.02 -4.72
C ASN A 60 -6.61 -1.38 -4.09
N LEU A 61 -5.60 -2.07 -4.62
CA LEU A 61 -5.00 -3.26 -4.01
C LEU A 61 -4.28 -2.89 -2.71
N ARG A 62 -3.44 -1.85 -2.73
CA ARG A 62 -2.75 -1.34 -1.53
C ARG A 62 -3.74 -0.96 -0.43
N ALA A 63 -4.79 -0.23 -0.80
CA ALA A 63 -5.84 0.16 0.13
C ALA A 63 -6.58 -1.05 0.72
N GLN A 64 -6.84 -2.08 -0.08
CA GLN A 64 -7.46 -3.31 0.40
C GLN A 64 -6.57 -4.07 1.39
N GLN A 65 -5.28 -4.21 1.09
CA GLN A 65 -4.33 -4.91 1.96
C GLN A 65 -4.19 -4.22 3.32
N ILE A 66 -4.09 -2.89 3.34
CA ILE A 66 -3.98 -2.14 4.59
C ILE A 66 -5.31 -2.12 5.35
N ASN A 67 -6.46 -2.08 4.66
CA ASN A 67 -7.75 -2.19 5.35
C ASN A 67 -7.95 -3.58 5.96
N LEU A 68 -7.50 -4.66 5.28
CA LEU A 68 -7.45 -6.00 5.86
C LEU A 68 -6.57 -6.04 7.12
N LYS A 69 -5.45 -5.31 7.13
CA LYS A 69 -4.58 -5.15 8.30
C LYS A 69 -5.28 -4.44 9.48
N HIS A 70 -6.02 -3.36 9.21
CA HIS A 70 -6.86 -2.70 10.24
C HIS A 70 -7.95 -3.63 10.78
N GLN A 71 -8.51 -4.49 9.94
CA GLN A 71 -9.51 -5.48 10.34
C GLN A 71 -8.92 -6.64 11.16
N ILE A 72 -7.60 -6.88 11.07
CA ILE A 72 -6.87 -7.90 11.83
C ILE A 72 -6.27 -7.33 13.14
N ASP A 73 -6.40 -6.02 13.39
CA ASP A 73 -5.90 -5.38 14.63
C ASP A 73 -4.42 -5.74 14.89
N LEU A 74 -3.63 -5.75 13.81
CA LEU A 74 -2.29 -6.30 13.80
C LEU A 74 -1.41 -5.48 14.75
N LYS A 75 -1.07 -6.05 15.92
CA LYS A 75 -0.05 -5.50 16.82
C LYS A 75 1.31 -6.04 16.41
N CYS A 76 2.36 -5.29 16.72
CA CYS A 76 3.72 -5.80 16.57
C CYS A 76 3.84 -7.12 17.36
N PRO A 77 4.22 -8.24 16.72
CA PRO A 77 4.30 -9.53 17.41
C PRO A 77 5.49 -9.58 18.38
N ILE A 78 6.44 -8.65 18.25
CA ILE A 78 7.64 -8.57 19.10
C ILE A 78 7.38 -7.70 20.33
N CYS A 79 6.95 -6.45 20.15
CA CYS A 79 6.78 -5.51 21.29
C CYS A 79 5.32 -5.25 21.69
N GLY A 80 4.33 -5.70 20.92
CA GLY A 80 2.91 -5.40 21.16
C GLY A 80 2.46 -4.01 20.71
N GLY A 81 3.36 -3.19 20.17
CA GLY A 81 3.10 -1.84 19.66
C GLY A 81 2.02 -1.80 18.58
N LYS A 82 1.20 -0.75 18.60
CA LYS A 82 0.06 -0.58 17.67
C LYS A 82 0.42 0.24 16.43
N ASP A 83 1.47 1.05 16.53
CA ASP A 83 1.92 1.91 15.44
C ASP A 83 2.86 1.13 14.52
N ILE A 84 2.29 0.74 13.38
CA ILE A 84 2.98 -0.05 12.36
C ILE A 84 2.70 0.58 10.99
N TYR A 85 3.71 1.16 10.36
CA TYR A 85 3.57 1.81 9.05
C TYR A 85 3.97 0.85 7.92
N CYS A 86 3.55 1.14 6.70
CA CYS A 86 3.73 0.25 5.54
C CYS A 86 4.68 0.90 4.54
N GLU A 87 5.82 0.25 4.31
CA GLU A 87 6.78 0.59 3.25
C GLU A 87 6.70 -0.43 2.13
N GLY A 88 6.73 0.02 0.89
CA GLY A 88 6.74 -0.86 -0.27
C GLY A 88 6.20 -0.18 -1.53
N GLY A 89 6.98 -0.30 -2.61
CA GLY A 89 6.62 0.07 -3.98
C GLY A 89 6.04 -1.10 -4.78
N ILE A 90 5.65 -0.84 -6.01
CA ILE A 90 4.72 -1.62 -6.86
C ILE A 90 5.12 -3.10 -7.05
N MET A 91 6.40 -3.46 -6.88
CA MET A 91 6.93 -4.82 -7.07
C MET A 91 7.74 -5.38 -5.90
N THR A 92 7.95 -4.60 -4.84
CA THR A 92 8.68 -5.07 -3.64
C THR A 92 7.68 -5.58 -2.63
N LYS A 93 7.92 -6.75 -2.03
CA LYS A 93 7.11 -7.29 -0.92
C LYS A 93 6.76 -6.15 0.03
N SER A 94 5.48 -5.79 0.13
CA SER A 94 5.03 -4.77 1.07
C SER A 94 5.53 -5.16 2.45
N ARG A 95 6.30 -4.31 3.12
CA ARG A 95 6.80 -4.56 4.47
C ARG A 95 6.09 -3.64 5.45
N ILE A 96 5.73 -4.19 6.60
CA ILE A 96 5.24 -3.43 7.73
C ILE A 96 6.41 -3.22 8.64
N VAL A 97 6.62 -1.98 9.07
CA VAL A 97 7.64 -1.64 10.04
C VAL A 97 6.95 -1.17 11.31
N CYS A 98 7.30 -1.75 12.44
CA CYS A 98 6.90 -1.24 13.74
C CYS A 98 7.67 0.03 14.07
N THR A 99 6.96 1.11 14.36
CA THR A 99 7.60 2.40 14.70
C THR A 99 8.21 2.39 16.09
N GLU A 100 7.79 1.49 16.97
CA GLU A 100 8.29 1.41 18.34
C GLU A 100 9.60 0.61 18.44
N CYS A 101 9.68 -0.56 17.79
CA CYS A 101 10.83 -1.47 17.90
C CYS A 101 11.58 -1.72 16.58
N GLY A 102 11.15 -1.11 15.48
CA GLY A 102 11.78 -1.26 14.17
C GLY A 102 11.57 -2.62 13.49
N THR A 103 10.75 -3.51 14.06
CA THR A 103 10.51 -4.84 13.47
C THR A 103 9.89 -4.74 12.09
N GLU A 104 10.51 -5.36 11.10
CA GLU A 104 9.98 -5.51 9.74
C GLU A 104 9.20 -6.83 9.60
N ILE A 105 7.97 -6.75 9.09
CA ILE A 105 7.09 -7.89 8.80
C ILE A 105 6.77 -7.84 7.32
N LEU A 106 7.18 -8.87 6.56
CA LEU A 106 6.84 -8.98 5.15
C LEU A 106 5.34 -9.30 5.02
N ILE A 107 4.57 -8.40 4.40
CA ILE A 107 3.19 -8.65 4.00
C ILE A 107 3.21 -9.48 2.72
N GLY A 108 2.95 -10.78 2.87
CA GLY A 108 2.55 -11.67 1.79
C GLY A 108 1.02 -11.87 1.77
N ASP A 109 0.58 -13.01 1.23
CA ASP A 109 -0.81 -13.50 1.35
C ASP A 109 -1.23 -13.55 2.84
N LYS A 110 -2.52 -13.28 3.14
CA LYS A 110 -3.09 -13.34 4.51
C LYS A 110 -2.69 -14.63 5.24
N LYS A 111 -2.73 -15.78 4.57
CA LYS A 111 -2.35 -17.08 5.16
C LYS A 111 -0.87 -17.15 5.52
N GLN A 112 0.01 -16.52 4.74
CA GLN A 112 1.43 -16.44 5.06
C GLN A 112 1.66 -15.53 6.27
N VAL A 113 0.96 -14.39 6.35
CA VAL A 113 1.08 -13.47 7.49
C VAL A 113 0.60 -14.14 8.78
N GLU A 114 -0.55 -14.82 8.76
CA GLU A 114 -1.06 -15.58 9.90
C GLU A 114 -0.07 -16.67 10.34
N LYS A 115 0.49 -17.42 9.38
CA LYS A 115 1.49 -18.47 9.66
C LYS A 115 2.76 -17.89 10.30
N ILE A 116 3.29 -16.79 9.78
CA ILE A 116 4.48 -16.11 10.32
C ILE A 116 4.22 -15.65 11.76
N ILE A 117 3.04 -15.07 12.04
CA ILE A 117 2.67 -14.65 13.40
C ILE A 117 2.62 -15.87 14.34
N THR A 118 2.04 -16.98 13.90
CA THR A 118 2.00 -18.21 14.69
C THR A 118 3.40 -18.76 14.96
N GLU A 119 4.32 -18.68 14.00
CA GLU A 119 5.71 -19.13 14.17
C GLU A 119 6.52 -18.23 15.11
N ILE A 120 6.39 -16.90 15.00
CA ILE A 120 7.06 -15.95 15.91
C ILE A 120 6.60 -16.16 17.35
N LYS A 121 5.30 -16.36 17.60
CA LYS A 121 4.76 -16.62 18.94
C LYS A 121 5.26 -17.91 19.61
N LYS A 122 5.90 -18.82 18.87
CA LYS A 122 6.50 -20.04 19.44
C LYS A 122 7.95 -19.82 19.90
N LEU A 123 8.57 -18.71 19.51
CA LEU A 123 9.96 -18.36 19.80
C LEU A 123 10.10 -17.42 21.02
N ILE A 124 8.97 -17.04 21.62
CA ILE A 124 8.84 -16.22 22.83
C ILE A 124 8.11 -17.05 23.87
#